data_AF-A0A2V7RFG3-F1
#
_entry.id   AF-A0A2V7RFG3-F1
#
_cell.length_a   1.000
_cell.length_b   1.000
_cell.length_c   1.000
_cell.angle_alpha   90.00
_cell.angle_beta   90.00
_cell.angle_gamma   90.00
#
_symmetry.space_group_name_H-M   'P 1'
#
loop_
_entity.id
_entity.type
_entity.pdbx_description
1 polymer ?
#
loop_
_entity_poly.entity_id
_entity_poly.type
_entity_poly.pdbx_seq_one_letter_code
_entity_poly.pdbx_strand_id
1 'polypeptide(L)'
;MAGGMAMPGGWTLAMVWTGSAGRFVAMWLVMMVAMMLPPLLPMLAHFARNGLAALAGVAYFSVWGLFGAAVYALGSAIARAELEWPAVARLVPLATGAALLVAGAVQLSTWKARQLAVCRACGAPASPAAATALMHGVRFGVNCSLCCLGLMAVLLLGGMMNIAVVAAVAVAVALERLAPRPALLARAIGAVVMALGVVALARELPAHMLHY
;
A
#
# COMPACT_ATOMS: atom_id res chain seq x y z
N MET A 1 12.97 19.03 -3.75
CA MET A 1 11.95 19.64 -4.65
C MET A 1 11.34 18.52 -5.47
N ALA A 2 10.23 17.94 -5.02
CA ALA A 2 9.47 17.02 -5.85
C ALA A 2 8.57 17.89 -6.74
N GLY A 3 8.89 17.98 -8.04
CA GLY A 3 8.05 18.69 -8.99
C GLY A 3 6.68 18.03 -9.04
N GLY A 4 5.63 18.80 -8.76
CA GLY A 4 4.26 18.44 -9.09
C GLY A 4 3.83 19.28 -10.27
N MET A 5 3.19 18.67 -11.27
CA MET A 5 2.56 19.42 -12.36
C MET A 5 1.14 19.79 -11.92
N ALA A 6 0.79 21.07 -11.95
CA ALA A 6 -0.57 21.50 -11.63
C ALA A 6 -1.54 21.01 -12.72
N MET A 7 -2.63 20.36 -12.30
CA MET A 7 -3.62 19.75 -13.20
C MET A 7 -4.97 20.48 -13.12
N PRO A 8 -5.79 20.41 -14.19
CA PRO A 8 -7.18 20.83 -14.15
C PRO A 8 -7.92 20.14 -12.99
N GLY A 9 -8.62 20.93 -12.17
CA GLY A 9 -9.25 20.44 -10.93
C GLY A 9 -8.46 20.76 -9.65
N GLY A 10 -7.40 21.57 -9.73
CA GLY A 10 -6.76 22.16 -8.54
C GLY A 10 -5.86 21.21 -7.74
N TRP A 11 -5.45 20.09 -8.33
CA TRP A 11 -4.56 19.11 -7.71
C TRP A 11 -3.23 19.00 -8.48
N THR A 12 -2.27 18.26 -7.93
CA THR A 12 -0.91 18.13 -8.49
C THR A 12 -0.60 16.71 -8.91
N LEU A 13 -0.23 16.51 -10.18
CA LEU A 13 0.30 15.25 -10.69
C LEU A 13 1.73 15.05 -10.19
N ALA A 14 1.97 13.92 -9.51
CA ALA A 14 3.32 13.57 -9.10
C ALA A 14 4.18 13.16 -10.31
N MET A 15 5.29 13.87 -10.53
CA MET A 15 6.21 13.59 -11.64
C MET A 15 6.90 12.22 -11.55
N VAL A 16 6.71 11.49 -10.44
CA VAL A 16 7.21 10.12 -10.30
C VAL A 16 6.60 9.19 -11.36
N TRP A 17 5.35 9.43 -11.76
CA TRP A 17 4.62 8.62 -12.74
C TRP A 17 5.12 8.79 -14.18
N THR A 18 5.79 9.91 -14.47
CA THR A 18 6.42 10.20 -15.77
C THR A 18 7.92 9.86 -15.78
N GLY A 19 8.47 9.40 -14.66
CA GLY A 19 9.89 9.09 -14.49
C GLY A 19 10.28 7.72 -15.07
N SER A 20 11.40 7.16 -14.61
CA SER A 20 11.83 5.81 -15.01
C SER A 20 11.27 4.75 -14.06
N ALA A 21 10.72 3.66 -14.61
CA ALA A 21 10.25 2.50 -13.84
C ALA A 21 11.30 1.95 -12.86
N GLY A 22 12.56 1.84 -13.30
CA GLY A 22 13.65 1.33 -12.47
C GLY A 22 13.89 2.15 -11.20
N ARG A 23 13.94 3.49 -11.31
CA ARG A 23 14.08 4.38 -10.13
C ARG A 23 12.86 4.30 -9.21
N PHE A 24 11.65 4.21 -9.78
CA PHE A 24 10.44 4.04 -8.97
C PHE A 24 10.51 2.75 -8.17
N VAL A 25 10.79 1.61 -8.82
CA VAL A 25 10.84 0.30 -8.14
C VAL A 25 11.96 0.26 -7.11
N ALA A 26 13.12 0.87 -7.37
CA ALA A 26 14.19 0.98 -6.39
C ALA A 26 13.76 1.77 -5.14
N MET A 27 13.18 2.96 -5.33
CA MET A 27 12.70 3.79 -4.22
C MET A 27 11.56 3.10 -3.45
N TRP A 28 10.62 2.49 -4.17
CA TRP A 28 9.53 1.70 -3.63
C TRP A 28 10.05 0.55 -2.77
N LEU A 29 11.04 -0.21 -3.27
CA LEU A 29 11.64 -1.31 -2.52
C LEU A 29 12.32 -0.82 -1.24
N VAL A 30 13.10 0.25 -1.29
CA VAL A 30 13.74 0.82 -0.08
C VAL A 30 12.69 1.22 0.95
N MET A 31 11.63 1.90 0.51
CA MET A 31 10.51 2.28 1.37
C MET A 31 9.80 1.05 1.96
N MET A 32 9.50 0.05 1.14
CA MET A 32 8.84 -1.18 1.59
C MET A 32 9.70 -2.00 2.53
N VAL A 33 11.01 -2.05 2.31
CA VAL A 33 11.96 -2.64 3.26
C VAL A 33 11.89 -1.91 4.59
N ALA A 34 11.97 -0.58 4.60
CA ALA A 34 11.90 0.20 5.83
C ALA A 34 10.58 -0.03 6.60
N MET A 35 9.44 -0.07 5.91
CA MET A 35 8.12 -0.20 6.54
C MET A 35 7.78 -1.64 6.94
N MET A 36 8.18 -2.63 6.14
CA MET A 36 7.74 -4.01 6.29
C MET A 36 8.76 -4.91 6.96
N LEU A 37 10.00 -4.45 7.14
CA LEU A 37 11.01 -5.22 7.87
C LEU A 37 10.59 -5.49 9.33
N PRO A 38 10.07 -4.52 10.13
CA PRO A 38 9.73 -4.79 11.53
C PRO A 38 8.67 -5.89 11.70
N PRO A 39 7.54 -5.89 10.96
CA PRO A 39 6.58 -6.99 11.00
C PRO A 39 7.07 -8.31 10.42
N LEU A 40 8.13 -8.30 9.60
CA LEU A 40 8.75 -9.48 9.00
C LEU A 40 9.78 -10.14 9.94
N LEU A 41 10.35 -9.41 10.90
CA LEU A 41 11.37 -9.92 11.83
C LEU A 41 10.98 -11.21 12.56
N PRO A 42 9.75 -11.35 13.12
CA PRO A 42 9.36 -12.60 13.80
C PRO A 42 9.44 -13.81 12.87
N MET A 43 9.09 -13.64 11.60
CA MET A 43 9.14 -14.69 10.58
C MET A 43 10.60 -15.03 10.23
N LEU A 44 11.44 -14.01 10.01
CA LEU A 44 12.86 -14.20 9.69
C LEU A 44 13.65 -14.85 10.83
N ALA A 45 13.31 -14.56 12.08
CA ALA A 45 13.95 -15.15 13.26
C ALA A 45 13.88 -16.69 13.26
N HIS A 46 12.83 -17.26 12.66
CA HIS A 46 12.72 -18.71 12.53
C HIS A 46 13.65 -19.27 11.45
N PHE A 47 13.77 -18.59 10.31
CA PHE A 47 14.69 -18.99 9.24
C PHE A 47 16.16 -18.72 9.57
N ALA A 48 16.44 -17.82 10.51
CA ALA A 48 17.78 -17.52 10.99
C ALA A 48 18.47 -18.75 11.60
N ARG A 49 17.71 -19.60 12.30
CA ARG A 49 18.21 -20.87 12.88
C ARG A 49 18.75 -21.84 11.82
N ASN A 50 18.25 -21.74 10.59
CA ASN A 50 18.62 -22.60 9.47
C ASN A 50 19.50 -21.88 8.43
N GLY A 51 19.93 -20.63 8.68
CA GLY A 51 20.71 -19.83 7.73
C GLY A 51 19.96 -19.35 6.49
N LEU A 52 18.63 -19.51 6.45
CA LEU A 52 17.79 -19.24 5.27
C LEU A 52 17.02 -17.91 5.33
N ALA A 53 17.26 -17.08 6.35
CA ALA A 53 16.55 -15.82 6.55
C ALA A 53 16.70 -14.86 5.36
N ALA A 54 17.93 -14.70 4.85
CA ALA A 54 18.19 -13.85 3.70
C ALA A 54 17.41 -14.32 2.45
N LEU A 55 17.37 -15.63 2.21
CA LEU A 55 16.67 -16.23 1.07
C LEU A 55 15.15 -16.01 1.16
N ALA A 56 14.56 -16.23 2.33
CA ALA A 56 13.15 -15.96 2.59
C ALA A 56 12.82 -14.45 2.44
N GLY A 57 13.71 -13.57 2.92
CA GLY A 57 13.59 -12.12 2.78
C GLY A 57 13.64 -11.66 1.33
N VAL A 58 14.57 -12.18 0.52
CA VAL A 58 14.66 -11.88 -0.92
C VAL A 58 13.39 -12.32 -1.65
N ALA A 59 12.89 -13.53 -1.36
CA ALA A 59 11.63 -14.02 -1.92
C ALA A 59 10.41 -13.18 -1.51
N TYR A 60 10.42 -12.63 -0.30
CA TYR A 60 9.38 -11.72 0.17
C TYR A 60 9.43 -10.37 -0.54
N PHE A 61 10.61 -9.75 -0.62
CA PHE A 61 10.77 -8.43 -1.23
C PHE A 61 10.67 -8.46 -2.76
N SER A 62 10.91 -9.61 -3.41
CA SER A 62 10.65 -9.75 -4.85
C SER A 62 9.17 -9.58 -5.17
N VAL A 63 8.26 -10.09 -4.33
CA VAL A 63 6.81 -9.87 -4.46
C VAL A 63 6.46 -8.39 -4.31
N TRP A 64 7.08 -7.68 -3.37
CA TRP A 64 6.92 -6.22 -3.22
C TRP A 64 7.47 -5.44 -4.42
N GLY A 65 8.55 -5.90 -5.04
CA GLY A 65 9.09 -5.34 -6.26
C GLY A 65 8.13 -5.50 -7.45
N LEU A 66 7.56 -6.69 -7.62
CA LEU A 66 6.53 -6.96 -8.64
C LEU A 66 5.28 -6.10 -8.40
N PHE A 67 4.84 -5.99 -7.14
CA PHE A 67 3.72 -5.12 -6.78
C PHE A 67 4.02 -3.65 -7.08
N GLY A 68 5.22 -3.16 -6.75
CA GLY A 68 5.66 -1.81 -7.11
C GLY A 68 5.70 -1.59 -8.63
N ALA A 69 6.16 -2.56 -9.40
CA ALA A 69 6.16 -2.47 -10.86
C ALA A 69 4.72 -2.40 -11.43
N ALA A 70 3.79 -3.19 -10.88
CA ALA A 70 2.38 -3.14 -11.26
C ALA A 70 1.73 -1.79 -10.91
N VAL A 71 2.00 -1.27 -9.71
CA VAL A 71 1.56 0.06 -9.27
C VAL A 71 2.10 1.16 -10.19
N TYR A 72 3.37 1.08 -10.57
CA TYR A 72 3.97 2.03 -11.51
C TYR A 72 3.34 1.95 -12.89
N ALA A 73 3.11 0.75 -13.42
CA ALA A 73 2.43 0.57 -14.71
C ALA A 73 1.03 1.18 -14.69
N LEU A 74 0.26 0.92 -13.63
CA LEU A 74 -1.08 1.47 -13.46
C LEU A 74 -1.05 3.00 -13.29
N GLY A 75 -0.22 3.52 -12.39
CA GLY A 75 -0.12 4.95 -12.13
C GLY A 75 0.40 5.74 -13.32
N SER A 76 1.34 5.19 -14.09
CA SER A 76 1.81 5.82 -15.34
C SER A 76 0.75 5.79 -16.45
N ALA A 77 -0.05 4.73 -16.54
CA ALA A 77 -1.18 4.69 -17.48
C ALA A 77 -2.26 5.72 -17.13
N ILE A 78 -2.60 5.84 -15.85
CA ILE A 78 -3.54 6.87 -15.35
C ILE A 78 -2.97 8.27 -15.62
N ALA A 79 -1.70 8.53 -15.28
CA ALA A 79 -1.06 9.81 -15.51
C ALA A 79 -1.06 10.22 -16.99
N ARG A 80 -0.88 9.27 -17.93
CA ARG A 80 -0.98 9.52 -19.36
C ARG A 80 -2.40 9.90 -19.77
N ALA A 81 -3.41 9.16 -19.29
CA ALA A 81 -4.80 9.47 -19.56
C ALA A 81 -5.21 10.86 -19.02
N GLU A 82 -4.71 11.24 -17.85
CA GLU A 82 -4.94 12.56 -17.25
C GLU A 82 -4.31 13.70 -18.07
N LEU A 83 -3.13 13.47 -18.65
CA LEU A 83 -2.44 14.43 -19.51
C LEU A 83 -3.12 14.59 -20.88
N GLU A 84 -3.65 13.50 -21.43
CA GLU A 84 -4.30 13.53 -22.75
C GLU A 84 -5.75 14.08 -22.65
N TRP A 85 -6.49 13.79 -21.56
CA TRP A 85 -7.94 14.03 -21.46
C TRP A 85 -8.27 14.92 -20.24
N PRO A 86 -8.54 16.23 -20.42
CA PRO A 86 -8.85 17.16 -19.33
C PRO A 86 -10.10 16.79 -18.52
N ALA A 87 -11.02 16.02 -19.12
CA ALA A 87 -12.18 15.47 -18.42
C ALA A 87 -11.79 14.44 -17.36
N VAL A 88 -10.80 13.58 -17.66
CA VAL A 88 -10.28 12.58 -16.72
C VAL A 88 -9.58 13.26 -15.55
N ALA A 89 -8.75 14.28 -15.83
CA ALA A 89 -8.04 15.03 -14.79
C ALA A 89 -8.99 15.66 -13.74
N ARG A 90 -10.18 16.11 -14.16
CA ARG A 90 -11.19 16.68 -13.23
C ARG A 90 -11.90 15.62 -12.37
N LEU A 91 -11.90 14.36 -12.77
CA LEU A 91 -12.52 13.26 -12.01
C LEU A 91 -11.58 12.68 -10.94
N VAL A 92 -10.28 12.96 -11.01
CA VAL A 92 -9.26 12.41 -10.11
C VAL A 92 -9.53 12.68 -8.63
N PRO A 93 -9.94 13.89 -8.21
CA PRO A 93 -10.26 14.13 -6.79
C PRO A 93 -11.43 13.28 -6.30
N LEU A 94 -12.48 13.15 -7.13
CA LEU A 94 -13.64 12.32 -6.84
C LEU A 94 -13.27 10.83 -6.78
N ALA A 95 -12.48 10.36 -7.75
CA ALA A 95 -11.99 8.98 -7.82
C ALA A 95 -11.10 8.66 -6.61
N THR A 96 -10.30 9.61 -6.15
CA THR A 96 -9.46 9.49 -4.94
C THR A 96 -10.33 9.32 -3.69
N GLY A 97 -11.35 10.16 -3.52
CA GLY A 97 -12.29 10.04 -2.41
C GLY A 97 -13.05 8.70 -2.42
N ALA A 98 -13.51 8.26 -3.60
CA ALA A 98 -14.16 6.96 -3.77
C ALA A 98 -13.21 5.79 -3.46
N ALA A 99 -11.96 5.85 -3.90
CA ALA A 99 -10.95 4.84 -3.61
C ALA A 99 -10.62 4.76 -2.11
N LEU A 100 -10.60 5.90 -1.39
CA LEU A 100 -10.46 5.91 0.07
C LEU A 100 -11.66 5.26 0.77
N LEU A 101 -12.89 5.50 0.30
CA LEU A 101 -14.08 4.81 0.84
C LEU A 101 -13.98 3.30 0.66
N VAL A 102 -13.62 2.85 -0.55
CA VAL A 102 -13.44 1.41 -0.83
C VAL A 102 -12.33 0.82 0.02
N ALA A 103 -11.19 1.50 0.15
CA ALA A 103 -10.08 1.06 0.99
C ALA A 103 -10.50 0.91 2.46
N GLY A 104 -11.23 1.89 3.00
CA GLY A 104 -11.74 1.83 4.37
C GLY A 104 -12.81 0.73 4.57
N ALA A 105 -13.70 0.53 3.61
CA ALA A 105 -14.69 -0.54 3.64
C ALA A 105 -14.04 -1.93 3.59
N VAL A 106 -13.01 -2.11 2.75
CA VAL A 106 -12.20 -3.33 2.72
C VAL A 106 -11.52 -3.55 4.06
N GLN A 107 -11.02 -2.49 4.71
CA GLN A 107 -10.38 -2.60 6.03
C GLN A 107 -11.35 -3.05 7.14
N LEU A 108 -12.64 -2.70 7.03
CA LEU A 108 -13.70 -3.13 7.95
C LEU A 108 -14.20 -4.56 7.69
N SER A 109 -13.91 -5.12 6.53
CA SER A 109 -14.47 -6.40 6.07
C SER A 109 -13.97 -7.61 6.89
N THR A 110 -14.78 -8.66 6.91
CA THR A 110 -14.37 -9.98 7.44
C THR A 110 -13.26 -10.61 6.61
N TRP A 111 -13.15 -10.24 5.33
CA TRP A 111 -12.04 -10.65 4.46
C TRP A 111 -10.70 -10.12 4.99
N LYS A 112 -10.61 -8.84 5.34
CA LYS A 112 -9.40 -8.26 5.94
C LYS A 112 -9.02 -8.97 7.24
N ALA A 113 -9.99 -9.23 8.12
CA ALA A 113 -9.74 -9.94 9.37
C ALA A 113 -9.18 -11.36 9.12
N ARG A 114 -9.71 -12.08 8.12
CA ARG A 114 -9.22 -13.40 7.72
C ARG A 114 -7.79 -13.34 7.18
N GLN A 115 -7.49 -12.41 6.28
CA GLN A 115 -6.15 -12.26 5.73
C GLN A 115 -5.12 -11.93 6.80
N LEU A 116 -5.49 -11.08 7.78
CA LEU A 116 -4.62 -10.72 8.89
C LEU A 116 -4.35 -11.92 9.83
N ALA A 117 -5.36 -12.76 10.07
CA ALA A 117 -5.18 -14.00 10.81
C ALA A 117 -4.24 -14.98 10.08
N VAL A 118 -4.39 -15.15 8.77
CA VAL A 118 -3.50 -15.98 7.94
C VAL A 118 -2.06 -15.45 7.97
N CYS A 119 -1.86 -14.14 7.79
CA CYS A 119 -0.53 -13.53 7.88
C CYS A 119 0.16 -13.77 9.23
N ARG A 120 -0.58 -13.79 10.33
CA ARG A 120 -0.02 -14.02 11.68
C ARG A 120 0.17 -15.49 12.01
N ALA A 121 -0.65 -16.37 11.43
CA ALA A 121 -0.58 -17.81 11.62
C ALA A 121 0.55 -18.47 10.81
N CYS A 122 1.28 -17.72 9.97
CA CYS A 122 2.44 -18.22 9.25
C CYS A 122 3.58 -18.58 10.21
N GLY A 123 3.54 -19.81 10.72
CA GLY A 123 4.64 -20.45 11.43
C GLY A 123 5.76 -20.89 10.49
N ALA A 124 6.92 -21.15 11.05
CA ALA A 124 8.07 -21.61 10.30
C ALA A 124 7.90 -23.05 9.78
N PRO A 125 8.40 -23.36 8.58
CA PRO A 125 8.42 -24.73 8.09
C PRO A 125 9.37 -25.60 8.92
N ALA A 126 9.01 -26.86 9.12
CA ALA A 126 9.85 -27.86 9.78
C ALA A 126 11.06 -28.31 8.92
N SER A 127 11.07 -27.98 7.62
CA SER A 127 12.09 -28.44 6.67
C SER A 127 13.20 -27.40 6.46
N PRO A 128 14.49 -27.79 6.54
CA PRO A 128 15.64 -26.89 6.30
C PRO A 128 15.98 -26.70 4.81
N ALA A 129 15.05 -26.96 3.89
CA ALA A 129 15.32 -26.84 2.45
C ALA A 129 15.20 -25.39 1.94
N ALA A 130 16.15 -24.97 1.11
CA ALA A 130 16.17 -23.65 0.47
C ALA A 130 14.92 -23.35 -0.37
N ALA A 131 14.43 -24.35 -1.12
CA ALA A 131 13.19 -24.25 -1.88
C ALA A 131 11.98 -23.96 -0.98
N THR A 132 11.92 -24.56 0.20
CA THR A 132 10.87 -24.33 1.19
C THR A 132 10.92 -22.89 1.71
N ALA A 133 12.11 -22.34 1.98
CA ALA A 133 12.28 -20.96 2.39
C ALA A 133 11.85 -19.95 1.31
N LEU A 134 12.19 -20.20 0.04
CA LEU A 134 11.73 -19.38 -1.09
C LEU A 134 10.21 -19.40 -1.22
N MET A 135 9.59 -20.60 -1.25
CA MET A 135 8.14 -20.74 -1.38
C MET A 135 7.41 -20.06 -0.23
N HIS A 136 7.91 -20.18 1.01
CA HIS A 136 7.32 -19.50 2.17
C HIS A 136 7.49 -17.99 2.12
N GLY A 137 8.66 -17.50 1.69
CA GLY A 137 8.90 -16.07 1.46
C GLY A 137 7.92 -15.48 0.45
N VAL A 138 7.71 -16.14 -0.69
CA VAL A 138 6.73 -15.70 -1.71
C VAL A 138 5.30 -15.74 -1.16
N ARG A 139 4.88 -16.84 -0.53
CA ARG A 139 3.53 -16.96 0.05
C ARG A 139 3.28 -15.88 1.10
N PHE A 140 4.27 -15.63 1.97
CA PHE A 140 4.18 -14.57 2.97
C PHE A 140 4.12 -13.19 2.30
N GLY A 141 4.92 -12.96 1.25
CA GLY A 141 4.89 -11.74 0.44
C GLY A 141 3.50 -11.49 -0.15
N VAL A 142 2.91 -12.49 -0.80
CA VAL A 142 1.56 -12.38 -1.40
C VAL A 142 0.51 -12.09 -0.34
N ASN A 143 0.46 -12.87 0.74
CA ASN A 143 -0.52 -12.65 1.81
C ASN A 143 -0.34 -11.27 2.46
N CYS A 144 0.91 -10.85 2.64
CA CYS A 144 1.25 -9.55 3.19
C CYS A 144 0.78 -8.39 2.31
N SER A 145 1.01 -8.48 0.99
CA SER A 145 0.54 -7.49 0.03
C SER A 145 -0.98 -7.43 0.04
N LEU A 146 -1.66 -8.59 -0.04
CA LEU A 146 -3.13 -8.68 -0.02
C LEU A 146 -3.74 -8.07 1.24
N CYS A 147 -3.20 -8.39 2.42
CA CYS A 147 -3.76 -7.85 3.65
C CYS A 147 -3.46 -6.35 3.81
N CYS A 148 -2.40 -5.81 3.22
CA CYS A 148 -2.07 -4.38 3.25
C CYS A 148 -2.65 -3.56 2.09
N LEU A 149 -3.37 -4.15 1.13
CA LEU A 149 -3.85 -3.45 -0.07
C LEU A 149 -4.54 -2.13 0.22
N GLY A 150 -5.47 -2.09 1.18
CA GLY A 150 -6.18 -0.86 1.55
C GLY A 150 -5.24 0.24 2.05
N LEU A 151 -4.24 -0.12 2.86
CA LEU A 151 -3.24 0.82 3.36
C LEU A 151 -2.24 1.25 2.29
N MET A 152 -1.93 0.37 1.33
CA MET A 152 -1.11 0.73 0.17
C MET A 152 -1.86 1.71 -0.74
N ALA A 153 -3.18 1.55 -0.91
CA ALA A 153 -3.99 2.54 -1.61
C ALA A 153 -3.94 3.90 -0.88
N VAL A 154 -4.11 3.93 0.45
CA VAL A 154 -3.98 5.17 1.24
C VAL A 154 -2.59 5.81 1.09
N LEU A 155 -1.52 5.00 1.11
CA LEU A 155 -0.15 5.48 0.90
C LEU A 155 0.03 6.13 -0.47
N LEU A 156 -0.53 5.54 -1.52
CA LEU A 156 -0.43 6.04 -2.88
C LEU A 156 -1.25 7.32 -3.08
N LEU A 157 -2.48 7.33 -2.59
CA LEU A 157 -3.40 8.48 -2.71
C LEU A 157 -2.97 9.66 -1.82
N GLY A 158 -2.52 9.39 -0.60
CA GLY A 158 -1.99 10.41 0.32
C GLY A 158 -0.59 10.91 -0.07
N GLY A 159 0.07 10.22 -0.99
CA GLY A 159 1.39 10.58 -1.51
C GLY A 159 2.52 9.81 -0.83
N MET A 160 3.13 8.91 -1.59
CA MET A 160 4.30 8.13 -1.17
C MET A 160 5.56 8.95 -0.89
N MET A 161 5.57 10.24 -1.26
CA MET A 161 6.66 11.18 -0.96
C MET A 161 6.43 11.97 0.33
N ASN A 162 5.22 11.89 0.90
CA ASN A 162 4.92 12.55 2.16
C ASN A 162 5.35 11.66 3.32
N ILE A 163 6.43 12.04 4.00
CA ILE A 163 7.00 11.28 5.11
C ILE A 163 5.97 11.04 6.22
N ALA A 164 5.06 11.98 6.47
CA ALA A 164 4.01 11.81 7.48
C ALA A 164 3.03 10.69 7.10
N VAL A 165 2.65 10.62 5.81
CA VAL A 165 1.77 9.55 5.29
C VAL A 165 2.48 8.21 5.34
N VAL A 166 3.73 8.16 4.89
CA VAL A 166 4.58 6.95 4.96
C VAL A 166 4.68 6.45 6.40
N ALA A 167 5.01 7.34 7.34
CA ALA A 167 5.13 6.99 8.76
C ALA A 167 3.79 6.51 9.34
N ALA A 168 2.69 7.21 9.08
CA ALA A 168 1.36 6.84 9.56
C ALA A 168 0.94 5.44 9.04
N VAL A 169 1.16 5.17 7.75
CA VAL A 169 0.87 3.86 7.16
C VAL A 169 1.78 2.78 7.74
N ALA A 170 3.07 3.06 7.94
CA ALA A 170 4.00 2.11 8.54
C ALA A 170 3.56 1.71 9.96
N VAL A 171 3.18 2.71 10.77
CA VAL A 171 2.65 2.50 12.13
C VAL A 171 1.34 1.72 12.08
N ALA A 172 0.42 2.07 11.19
CA ALA A 172 -0.84 1.35 11.02
C ALA A 172 -0.62 -0.13 10.68
N VAL A 173 0.30 -0.43 9.74
CA VAL A 173 0.66 -1.81 9.38
C VAL A 173 1.30 -2.55 10.55
N ALA A 174 2.22 -1.91 11.28
CA ALA A 174 2.87 -2.50 12.44
C ALA A 174 1.85 -2.80 13.55
N LEU A 175 0.94 -1.87 13.83
CA LEU A 175 -0.14 -2.04 14.80
C LEU A 175 -1.07 -3.19 14.42
N GLU A 176 -1.52 -3.26 13.16
CA GLU A 176 -2.36 -4.37 12.70
C GLU A 176 -1.68 -5.73 12.83
N ARG A 177 -0.37 -5.79 12.64
CA ARG A 177 0.38 -7.05 12.62
C ARG A 177 0.89 -7.50 13.97
N LEU A 178 1.19 -6.56 14.87
CA LEU A 178 1.85 -6.85 16.15
C LEU A 178 0.89 -6.77 17.33
N ALA A 179 -0.21 -6.00 17.24
CA ALA A 179 -1.09 -5.79 18.38
C ALA A 179 -1.88 -7.06 18.78
N PRO A 180 -2.32 -7.18 20.04
CA PRO A 180 -3.13 -8.31 20.51
C PRO A 180 -4.53 -8.40 19.87
N ARG A 181 -5.11 -7.26 19.47
CA ARG A 181 -6.47 -7.16 18.91
C ARG A 181 -6.46 -6.60 17.47
N PRO A 182 -5.89 -7.35 16.51
CA PRO A 182 -5.60 -6.85 15.17
C PRO A 182 -6.87 -6.46 14.39
N ALA A 183 -7.97 -7.19 14.57
CA ALA A 183 -9.25 -6.89 13.93
C ALA A 183 -9.88 -5.57 14.42
N LEU A 184 -9.72 -5.22 15.71
CA LEU A 184 -10.23 -3.96 16.25
C LEU A 184 -9.48 -2.77 15.67
N LEU A 185 -8.15 -2.87 15.61
CA LEU A 185 -7.31 -1.81 15.03
C LEU A 185 -7.55 -1.65 13.54
N ALA A 186 -7.66 -2.76 12.78
CA ALA A 186 -8.03 -2.70 11.37
C ALA A 186 -9.38 -1.99 11.17
N ARG A 187 -10.36 -2.24 12.05
CA ARG A 187 -11.64 -1.54 11.99
C ARG A 187 -11.53 -0.04 12.32
N ALA A 188 -10.77 0.31 13.36
CA ALA A 188 -10.55 1.72 13.71
C ALA A 188 -9.83 2.48 12.59
N ILE A 189 -8.78 1.90 12.02
CA ILE A 189 -8.05 2.45 10.87
C ILE A 189 -8.99 2.56 9.66
N GLY A 190 -9.80 1.54 9.39
CA GLY A 190 -10.80 1.55 8.34
C GLY A 190 -11.82 2.68 8.48
N ALA A 191 -12.34 2.90 9.70
CA ALA A 191 -13.27 3.98 9.99
C ALA A 191 -12.63 5.36 9.75
N VAL A 192 -11.38 5.56 10.16
CA VAL A 192 -10.63 6.80 9.88
C VAL A 192 -10.44 7.00 8.38
N VAL A 193 -10.01 5.97 7.65
CA VAL A 193 -9.81 6.04 6.19
C VAL A 193 -11.11 6.33 5.46
N MET A 194 -12.23 5.70 5.85
CA MET A 194 -13.54 6.02 5.28
C MET A 194 -13.95 7.46 5.58
N ALA A 195 -13.76 7.94 6.83
CA ALA A 195 -14.09 9.31 7.19
C ALA A 195 -13.28 10.32 6.35
N LEU A 196 -12.00 10.05 6.11
CA LEU A 196 -11.17 10.84 5.20
C LEU A 196 -11.69 10.82 3.76
N GLY A 197 -12.16 9.66 3.27
CA GLY A 197 -12.81 9.54 1.96
C GLY A 197 -14.12 10.34 1.86
N VAL A 198 -14.97 10.29 2.89
CA VAL A 198 -16.20 11.10 2.96
C VAL A 198 -15.86 12.59 2.94
N VAL A 199 -14.89 13.02 3.76
CA VAL A 199 -14.46 14.43 3.80
C VAL A 199 -13.88 14.88 2.47
N ALA A 200 -13.09 14.03 1.80
CA ALA A 200 -12.57 14.32 0.47
C ALA A 200 -13.71 14.53 -0.55
N LEU A 201 -14.69 13.62 -0.61
CA LEU A 201 -15.84 13.76 -1.51
C LEU A 201 -16.72 14.97 -1.17
N ALA A 202 -16.93 15.24 0.12
CA ALA A 202 -17.74 16.36 0.58
C ALA A 202 -17.10 17.72 0.26
N ARG A 203 -15.77 17.79 0.07
CA ARG A 203 -15.07 19.02 -0.37
C ARG A 203 -15.24 19.29 -1.87
N GLU A 204 -15.44 18.26 -2.67
CA GLU A 204 -15.66 18.39 -4.11
C GLU A 204 -17.12 18.71 -4.48
N LEU A 205 -18.08 18.28 -3.64
CA LEU A 205 -19.51 18.56 -3.82
C LEU A 205 -19.88 20.07 -3.87
N PRO A 206 -19.35 20.96 -3.00
CA PRO A 206 -19.64 22.39 -3.06
C PRO A 206 -19.04 23.09 -4.29
N ALA A 207 -17.97 22.56 -4.89
CA ALA A 207 -17.40 23.11 -6.12
C ALA A 207 -18.33 22.89 -7.33
N HIS A 208 -19.14 21.82 -7.32
CA HIS A 208 -20.06 21.49 -8.40
C HIS A 208 -21.40 22.24 -8.33
N MET A 209 -21.79 22.74 -7.15
CA MET A 209 -23.00 23.57 -6.96
C MET A 209 -22.82 25.05 -7.30
N LEU A 210 -21.58 25.56 -7.36
CA LEU A 210 -21.28 26.96 -7.70
C LEU A 210 -21.13 27.22 -9.22
N HIS A 211 -21.22 26.17 -10.04
CA HIS A 211 -21.09 26.25 -11.50
C HIS A 211 -22.41 25.96 -12.26
N TYR A 212 -23.56 26.07 -11.58
CA TYR A 212 -24.89 26.10 -12.21
C TYR A 212 -25.59 27.42 -11.96
#